data_AF-A0A2C5Z055-F1
#
_entry.id   AF-A0A2C5Z055-F1
#
_cell.length_a   1.000
_cell.length_b   1.000
_cell.length_c   1.000
_cell.angle_alpha   90.00
_cell.angle_beta   90.00
_cell.angle_gamma   90.00
#
_symmetry.space_group_name_H-M   'P 1'
#
loop_
_entity.id
_entity.type
_entity.pdbx_description
1 polymer ?
#
loop_
_entity_poly.entity_id
_entity_poly.type
_entity_poly.pdbx_seq_one_letter_code
_entity_poly.pdbx_strand_id
1 'polypeptide(L)'
;MIELSRAWAWARRGAAAAARQTGRNLAPSRLLSFPHGLVLVWIVILLWGERWVFSSKIGACDWRRWEQWPAASSPHRVVFIADPQIIDPHSYPGRPWPLSALTVLVTDNYMRRGYLALQRRLHPDSLFFLGDLFDGGREWKTRQGRFVDPRWGIRRPEREQRWLATWNRKYDERYWLREYRRFSDIFFRPWNTAGGDPGPWQRGRKLVASLPGNHDLGFGAQVQVPVRDRFGAFFGDVNRVDVVGNHTVVSVDSVSLSADSSRYGQKHDLRPIYGPVHDFLDGVQSAKRRATRRELDAWYGIDSGRRFGHVVEEVADADLSRFPPVTDSDGPDWPTILLSHVPLHRDPGTPCGPLREHWPPSKPPRGQPGPVVPDHRNAISVTAGYQYQNVLSEDDSQRLVGSVGNISRVFSGDDHDYCELVHPSGVRETTVKSFSMAMSVSKPGFLMASLWNPQREPSSSPSST
;
A
#
# COMPACT_ATOMS: atom_id res chain seq x y z
N MET A 1 44.26 -34.13 54.56
CA MET A 1 44.38 -32.66 54.70
C MET A 1 45.32 -32.00 53.67
N ILE A 2 46.46 -32.61 53.30
CA ILE A 2 47.44 -32.02 52.35
C ILE A 2 46.94 -31.97 50.88
N GLU A 3 46.14 -32.94 50.45
CA GLU A 3 45.56 -32.98 49.09
C GLU A 3 44.51 -31.87 48.85
N LEU A 4 43.64 -31.63 49.84
CA LEU A 4 42.65 -30.56 49.80
C LEU A 4 43.31 -29.17 49.77
N SER A 5 44.39 -28.95 50.54
CA SER A 5 45.08 -27.65 50.53
C SER A 5 45.76 -27.36 49.19
N ARG A 6 46.27 -28.39 48.49
CA ARG A 6 46.83 -28.28 47.14
C ARG A 6 45.77 -27.98 46.08
N ALA A 7 44.60 -28.61 46.15
CA ALA A 7 43.47 -28.33 45.26
C ALA A 7 42.93 -26.91 45.43
N TRP A 8 42.80 -26.43 46.67
CA TRP A 8 42.41 -25.05 46.97
C TRP A 8 43.45 -24.02 46.49
N ALA A 9 44.75 -24.33 46.59
CA ALA A 9 45.80 -23.47 46.07
C ALA A 9 45.78 -23.38 44.53
N TRP A 10 45.48 -24.49 43.83
CA TRP A 10 45.32 -24.52 42.38
C TRP A 10 44.09 -23.73 41.92
N ALA A 11 42.93 -23.92 42.58
CA ALA A 11 41.72 -23.17 42.29
C ALA A 11 41.91 -21.65 42.50
N ARG A 12 42.56 -21.23 43.59
CA ARG A 12 42.90 -19.81 43.83
C ARG A 12 43.88 -19.26 42.79
N ARG A 13 44.86 -20.04 42.35
CA ARG A 13 45.80 -19.64 41.28
C ARG A 13 45.08 -19.50 39.92
N GLY A 14 44.18 -20.43 39.59
CA GLY A 14 43.34 -20.37 38.40
C GLY A 14 42.41 -19.16 38.39
N ALA A 15 41.69 -18.92 39.50
CA ALA A 15 40.84 -17.74 39.67
C ALA A 15 41.64 -16.43 39.60
N ALA A 16 42.82 -16.37 40.22
CA ALA A 16 43.70 -15.21 40.15
C ALA A 16 44.32 -15.00 38.75
N ALA A 17 44.54 -16.07 37.99
CA ALA A 17 44.97 -15.98 36.59
C ALA A 17 43.83 -15.47 35.70
N ALA A 18 42.60 -15.95 35.88
CA ALA A 18 41.41 -15.46 35.18
C ALA A 18 41.12 -13.99 35.51
N ALA A 19 41.21 -13.60 36.79
CA ALA A 19 41.04 -12.21 37.22
C ALA A 19 42.12 -11.29 36.64
N ARG A 20 43.39 -11.73 36.61
CA ARG A 20 44.49 -10.98 35.98
C ARG A 20 44.35 -10.89 34.47
N GLN A 21 43.88 -11.94 33.81
CA GLN A 21 43.61 -11.92 32.37
C GLN A 21 42.44 -11.00 32.04
N THR A 22 41.39 -11.02 32.87
CA THR A 22 40.24 -10.11 32.76
C THR A 22 40.68 -8.66 32.97
N GLY A 23 41.47 -8.37 34.01
CA GLY A 23 42.05 -7.04 34.26
C GLY A 23 42.98 -6.57 33.14
N ARG A 24 43.76 -7.47 32.52
CA ARG A 24 44.57 -7.16 31.33
C ARG A 24 43.72 -6.88 30.09
N ASN A 25 42.62 -7.60 29.90
CA ASN A 25 41.68 -7.37 28.79
C ASN A 25 40.88 -6.08 28.99
N LEU A 26 40.61 -5.68 30.24
CA LEU A 26 39.95 -4.43 30.61
C LEU A 26 40.92 -3.23 30.74
N ALA A 27 42.20 -3.41 30.41
CA ALA A 27 43.16 -2.32 30.42
C ALA A 27 42.76 -1.26 29.37
N PRO A 28 42.78 0.05 29.70
CA PRO A 28 42.40 1.12 28.77
C PRO A 28 43.15 1.08 27.44
N SER A 29 44.42 0.67 27.45
CA SER A 29 45.24 0.52 26.24
C SER A 29 44.79 -0.60 25.29
N ARG A 30 44.03 -1.60 25.79
CA ARG A 30 43.41 -2.64 24.97
C ARG A 30 41.99 -2.29 24.56
N LEU A 31 41.21 -1.67 25.45
CA LEU A 31 39.82 -1.25 25.17
C LEU A 31 39.75 -0.04 24.22
N LEU A 32 40.75 0.85 24.25
CA LEU A 32 40.91 2.00 23.35
C LEU A 32 41.90 1.72 22.22
N SER A 33 42.18 0.45 21.93
CA SER A 33 43.07 0.12 20.82
C SER A 33 42.43 0.43 19.47
N PHE A 34 43.26 0.68 18.45
CA PHE A 34 42.82 1.00 17.10
C PHE A 34 41.76 0.03 16.54
N PRO A 35 41.88 -1.31 16.68
CA PRO A 35 40.83 -2.24 16.26
C PRO A 35 39.48 -2.03 16.96
N HIS A 36 39.45 -1.73 18.26
CA HIS A 36 38.20 -1.44 18.97
C HIS A 36 37.60 -0.11 18.52
N GLY A 37 38.45 0.87 18.20
CA GLY A 37 38.03 2.11 17.54
C GLY A 37 37.32 1.84 16.21
N LEU A 38 37.88 0.98 15.36
CA LEU A 38 37.25 0.58 14.08
C LEU A 38 35.92 -0.16 14.30
N VAL A 39 35.84 -1.06 15.29
CA VAL A 39 34.58 -1.75 15.63
C VAL A 39 33.53 -0.76 16.13
N LEU A 40 33.91 0.22 16.95
CA LEU A 40 32.99 1.26 17.42
C LEU A 40 32.50 2.13 16.25
N VAL A 41 33.39 2.55 15.34
CA VAL A 41 33.00 3.26 14.12
C VAL A 41 32.03 2.43 13.30
N TRP A 42 32.29 1.13 13.14
CA TRP A 42 31.39 0.22 12.43
C TRP A 42 30.02 0.10 13.11
N ILE A 43 29.97 -0.04 14.43
CA ILE A 43 28.71 -0.05 15.20
C ILE A 43 27.95 1.27 15.01
N VAL A 44 28.63 2.41 15.03
CA VAL A 44 28.01 3.73 14.79
C VAL A 44 27.45 3.82 13.37
N ILE A 45 28.19 3.36 12.36
CA ILE A 45 27.72 3.31 10.97
C ILE A 45 26.48 2.42 10.85
N LEU A 46 26.50 1.24 11.48
CA LEU A 46 25.34 0.34 11.50
C LEU A 46 24.15 0.99 12.19
N LEU A 47 24.30 1.56 13.39
CA LEU A 47 23.21 2.25 14.09
C LEU A 47 22.65 3.42 13.27
N TRP A 48 23.52 4.14 12.58
CA TRP A 48 23.14 5.22 11.69
C TRP A 48 22.28 4.70 10.52
N GLY A 49 22.79 3.73 9.74
CA GLY A 49 22.11 3.21 8.56
C GLY A 49 20.87 2.36 8.86
N GLU A 50 20.87 1.64 9.99
CA GLU A 50 19.81 0.70 10.36
C GLU A 50 18.64 1.38 11.08
N ARG A 51 18.90 2.44 11.86
CA ARG A 51 17.91 3.02 12.77
C ARG A 51 17.78 4.52 12.66
N TRP A 52 18.87 5.28 12.75
CA TRP A 52 18.78 6.75 12.85
C TRP A 52 18.36 7.41 11.54
N VAL A 53 18.82 6.93 10.38
CA VAL A 53 18.42 7.48 9.08
C VAL A 53 16.90 7.37 8.88
N PHE A 54 16.32 6.17 8.98
CA PHE A 54 14.87 5.99 8.82
C PHE A 54 14.08 6.80 9.85
N SER A 55 14.47 6.72 11.12
CA SER A 55 13.77 7.41 12.19
C SER A 55 13.83 8.94 12.07
N SER A 56 14.93 9.51 11.58
CA SER A 56 15.07 10.96 11.40
C SER A 56 14.32 11.45 10.17
N LYS A 57 14.39 10.71 9.04
CA LYS A 57 13.65 11.07 7.82
C LYS A 57 12.15 11.02 8.02
N ILE A 58 11.63 9.97 8.65
CA ILE A 58 10.19 9.87 8.94
C ILE A 58 9.79 10.84 10.05
N GLY A 59 10.64 11.04 11.06
CA GLY A 59 10.39 12.05 12.10
C GLY A 59 10.33 13.49 11.57
N ALA A 60 10.88 13.75 10.38
CA ALA A 60 10.73 15.04 9.71
C ALA A 60 9.30 15.30 9.22
N CYS A 61 8.51 14.24 9.02
CA CYS A 61 7.13 14.26 8.56
C CYS A 61 6.11 14.30 9.71
N ASP A 62 6.55 14.41 10.97
CA ASP A 62 5.67 14.43 12.16
C ASP A 62 4.50 15.39 11.94
N TRP A 63 3.29 14.88 12.16
CA TRP A 63 2.01 15.57 11.92
C TRP A 63 2.00 16.99 12.50
N ARG A 64 2.56 17.19 13.69
CA ARG A 64 2.59 18.50 14.39
C ARG A 64 3.39 19.59 13.68
N ARG A 65 4.22 19.22 12.70
CA ARG A 65 5.07 20.18 11.98
C ARG A 65 4.33 20.92 10.86
N TRP A 66 3.22 20.37 10.39
CA TRP A 66 2.50 20.89 9.22
C TRP A 66 0.97 20.90 9.40
N GLU A 67 0.40 20.10 10.29
CA GLU A 67 -1.01 20.20 10.67
C GLU A 67 -1.29 21.53 11.37
N GLN A 68 -2.31 22.24 10.88
CA GLN A 68 -2.82 23.47 11.49
C GLN A 68 -4.31 23.30 11.68
N TRP A 69 -4.73 23.05 12.92
CA TRP A 69 -6.14 22.83 13.25
C TRP A 69 -6.56 23.59 14.51
N PRO A 70 -7.85 23.95 14.65
CA PRO A 70 -8.39 24.51 15.89
C PRO A 70 -8.17 23.58 17.08
N ALA A 71 -8.04 24.13 18.29
CA ALA A 71 -7.72 23.35 19.49
C ALA A 71 -8.72 22.22 19.82
N ALA A 72 -9.98 22.36 19.40
CA ALA A 72 -11.04 21.35 19.61
C ALA A 72 -11.10 20.27 18.50
N SER A 73 -10.21 20.31 17.51
CA SER A 73 -10.21 19.34 16.42
C SER A 73 -9.50 18.04 16.80
N SER A 74 -10.01 16.92 16.27
CA SER A 74 -9.35 15.62 16.33
C SER A 74 -9.26 15.09 14.90
N PRO A 75 -8.26 15.53 14.10
CA PRO A 75 -8.11 15.09 12.72
C PRO A 75 -7.74 13.61 12.67
N HIS A 76 -8.36 12.88 11.75
CA HIS A 76 -8.04 11.48 11.45
C HIS A 76 -6.83 11.43 10.52
N ARG A 77 -5.78 10.72 10.93
CA ARG A 77 -4.50 10.66 10.22
C ARG A 77 -4.39 9.43 9.35
N VAL A 78 -4.35 9.64 8.04
CA VAL A 78 -4.27 8.59 7.02
C VAL A 78 -2.92 8.61 6.33
N VAL A 79 -2.37 7.42 6.09
CA VAL A 79 -1.18 7.21 5.26
C VAL A 79 -1.53 6.38 4.04
N PHE A 80 -0.99 6.76 2.88
CA PHE A 80 -1.07 5.98 1.64
C PHE A 80 0.33 5.46 1.28
N ILE A 81 0.42 4.16 1.00
CA ILE A 81 1.65 3.49 0.55
C ILE A 81 1.39 2.93 -0.84
N ALA A 82 2.22 3.28 -1.82
CA ALA A 82 2.16 2.70 -3.17
C ALA A 82 3.42 1.88 -3.46
N ASP A 83 3.28 0.88 -4.32
CA ASP A 83 4.37 0.09 -4.90
C ASP A 83 5.41 -0.38 -3.89
N PRO A 84 5.01 -1.05 -2.79
CA PRO A 84 6.00 -1.75 -1.98
C PRO A 84 6.69 -2.85 -2.79
N GLN A 85 6.01 -3.43 -3.80
CA GLN A 85 6.55 -4.35 -4.81
C GLN A 85 7.65 -5.25 -4.25
N ILE A 86 7.29 -6.15 -3.32
CA ILE A 86 8.28 -7.03 -2.75
C ILE A 86 8.89 -7.88 -3.89
N ILE A 87 10.21 -7.79 -4.04
CA ILE A 87 10.91 -8.37 -5.18
C ILE A 87 11.04 -9.88 -5.04
N ASP A 88 11.11 -10.57 -6.16
CA ASP A 88 11.18 -12.03 -6.21
C ASP A 88 11.98 -12.49 -7.47
N PRO A 89 11.99 -13.79 -7.81
CA PRO A 89 12.67 -14.29 -9.01
C PRO A 89 12.17 -13.72 -10.35
N HIS A 90 10.99 -13.11 -10.40
CA HIS A 90 10.50 -12.37 -11.57
C HIS A 90 11.25 -11.03 -11.73
N SER A 91 11.57 -10.33 -10.63
CA SER A 91 12.17 -8.99 -10.68
C SER A 91 13.54 -8.96 -11.36
N TYR A 92 14.35 -10.00 -11.12
CA TYR A 92 15.67 -10.14 -11.72
C TYR A 92 15.87 -11.56 -12.27
N PRO A 93 15.27 -11.89 -13.43
CA PRO A 93 15.31 -13.23 -13.98
C PRO A 93 16.76 -13.70 -14.20
N GLY A 94 17.07 -14.89 -13.70
CA GLY A 94 18.41 -15.48 -13.82
C GLY A 94 19.45 -15.03 -12.79
N ARG A 95 19.11 -14.16 -11.83
CA ARG A 95 20.03 -13.83 -10.74
C ARG A 95 20.30 -15.07 -9.86
N PRO A 96 21.56 -15.54 -9.75
CA PRO A 96 21.86 -16.79 -9.05
C PRO A 96 21.84 -16.61 -7.53
N TRP A 97 21.70 -17.73 -6.82
CA TRP A 97 22.02 -17.79 -5.39
C TRP A 97 23.53 -17.64 -5.20
N PRO A 98 24.01 -16.89 -4.18
CA PRO A 98 23.25 -16.25 -3.10
C PRO A 98 22.78 -14.82 -3.39
N LEU A 99 23.14 -14.23 -4.54
CA LEU A 99 22.84 -12.82 -4.85
C LEU A 99 21.34 -12.51 -4.88
N SER A 100 20.51 -13.41 -5.39
CA SER A 100 19.04 -13.24 -5.38
C SER A 100 18.49 -13.16 -3.96
N ALA A 101 18.91 -14.08 -3.07
CA ALA A 101 18.50 -14.08 -1.67
C ALA A 101 18.99 -12.83 -0.92
N LEU A 102 20.23 -12.39 -1.19
CA LEU A 102 20.77 -11.16 -0.61
C LEU A 102 19.99 -9.92 -1.09
N THR A 103 19.60 -9.88 -2.36
CA THR A 103 18.80 -8.76 -2.90
C THR A 103 17.48 -8.64 -2.15
N VAL A 104 16.73 -9.75 -2.04
CA VAL A 104 15.45 -9.80 -1.30
C VAL A 104 15.65 -9.36 0.16
N LEU A 105 16.71 -9.86 0.81
CA LEU A 105 17.01 -9.49 2.20
C LEU A 105 17.24 -7.98 2.37
N VAL A 106 17.96 -7.34 1.45
CA VAL A 106 18.26 -5.90 1.52
C VAL A 106 16.99 -5.08 1.31
N THR A 107 16.19 -5.40 0.29
CA THR A 107 14.95 -4.67 -0.02
C THR A 107 13.91 -4.85 1.08
N ASP A 108 13.74 -6.06 1.61
CA ASP A 108 12.80 -6.34 2.68
C ASP A 108 13.17 -5.59 3.96
N ASN A 109 14.46 -5.58 4.30
CA ASN A 109 14.95 -4.85 5.47
C ASN A 109 14.77 -3.33 5.30
N TYR A 110 15.00 -2.79 4.11
CA TYR A 110 14.74 -1.39 3.81
C TYR A 110 13.27 -1.02 4.08
N MET A 111 12.33 -1.78 3.49
CA MET A 111 10.90 -1.56 3.66
C MET A 111 10.47 -1.74 5.12
N ARG A 112 10.93 -2.81 5.77
CA ARG A 112 10.60 -3.10 7.17
C ARG A 112 11.06 -1.99 8.10
N ARG A 113 12.27 -1.45 7.92
CA ARG A 113 12.80 -0.35 8.74
C ARG A 113 12.03 0.94 8.51
N GLY A 114 11.75 1.27 7.25
CA GLY A 114 10.89 2.40 6.89
C GLY A 114 9.51 2.28 7.54
N TYR A 115 8.88 1.12 7.41
CA TYR A 115 7.53 0.89 7.92
C TYR A 115 7.48 0.90 9.45
N LEU A 116 8.46 0.28 10.13
CA LEU A 116 8.56 0.34 11.59
C LEU A 116 8.80 1.75 12.11
N ALA A 117 9.61 2.55 11.41
CA ALA A 117 9.80 3.95 11.77
C ALA A 117 8.51 4.76 11.54
N LEU A 118 7.76 4.48 10.46
CA LEU A 118 6.46 5.09 10.16
C LEU A 118 5.45 4.78 11.27
N GLN A 119 5.30 3.52 11.66
CA GLN A 119 4.41 3.12 12.75
C GLN A 119 4.79 3.76 14.08
N ARG A 120 6.10 3.79 14.43
CA ARG A 120 6.57 4.30 15.73
C ARG A 120 6.59 5.82 15.83
N ARG A 121 6.79 6.54 14.72
CA ARG A 121 6.94 8.01 14.73
C ARG A 121 5.66 8.72 14.35
N LEU A 122 4.91 8.16 13.40
CA LEU A 122 3.71 8.80 12.86
C LEU A 122 2.44 8.15 13.39
N HIS A 123 2.46 6.85 13.73
CA HIS A 123 1.32 6.11 14.29
C HIS A 123 -0.03 6.47 13.64
N PRO A 124 -0.21 6.20 12.32
CA PRO A 124 -1.42 6.60 11.62
C PRO A 124 -2.63 5.80 12.11
N ASP A 125 -3.79 6.44 12.09
CA ASP A 125 -5.09 5.85 12.40
C ASP A 125 -5.55 4.89 11.31
N SER A 126 -5.20 5.21 10.06
CA SER A 126 -5.48 4.34 8.92
C SER A 126 -4.36 4.33 7.89
N LEU A 127 -4.23 3.19 7.21
CA LEU A 127 -3.26 2.99 6.15
C LEU A 127 -3.87 2.25 4.99
N PHE A 128 -3.72 2.80 3.79
CA PHE A 128 -4.18 2.19 2.54
C PHE A 128 -2.99 1.91 1.63
N PHE A 129 -2.88 0.69 1.12
CA PHE A 129 -1.97 0.37 0.04
C PHE A 129 -2.64 0.66 -1.31
N LEU A 130 -1.87 1.22 -2.26
CA LEU A 130 -2.36 1.62 -3.57
C LEU A 130 -1.86 0.69 -4.68
N GLY A 131 -1.99 -0.62 -4.48
CA GLY A 131 -1.59 -1.64 -5.46
C GLY A 131 -0.11 -1.98 -5.48
N ASP A 132 0.19 -2.95 -6.33
CA ASP A 132 1.52 -3.47 -6.60
C ASP A 132 2.25 -3.91 -5.34
N LEU A 133 1.59 -4.83 -4.63
CA LEU A 133 2.11 -5.39 -3.38
C LEU A 133 3.30 -6.31 -3.64
N PHE A 134 3.24 -7.04 -4.74
CA PHE A 134 4.27 -7.96 -5.22
C PHE A 134 4.76 -7.52 -6.58
N ASP A 135 6.04 -7.76 -6.89
CA ASP A 135 6.52 -7.59 -8.27
C ASP A 135 6.13 -8.77 -9.19
N GLY A 136 6.12 -10.01 -8.67
CA GLY A 136 5.74 -11.23 -9.40
C GLY A 136 4.34 -11.76 -9.05
N GLY A 137 3.45 -10.95 -8.49
CA GLY A 137 2.17 -11.40 -7.91
C GLY A 137 1.28 -12.20 -8.87
N ARG A 138 1.24 -11.76 -10.13
CA ARG A 138 0.49 -12.41 -11.21
C ARG A 138 1.19 -13.62 -11.85
N GLU A 139 2.49 -13.78 -11.62
CA GLU A 139 3.35 -14.69 -12.39
C GLU A 139 3.31 -16.14 -11.87
N TRP A 140 2.84 -16.33 -10.63
CA TRP A 140 2.86 -17.62 -9.95
C TRP A 140 1.54 -18.37 -10.09
N LYS A 141 1.63 -19.64 -10.48
CA LYS A 141 0.48 -20.51 -10.78
C LYS A 141 -0.51 -20.57 -9.61
N THR A 142 -1.80 -20.50 -9.92
CA THR A 142 -2.88 -20.60 -8.93
C THR A 142 -3.23 -22.07 -8.63
N ARG A 143 -3.80 -22.34 -7.45
CA ARG A 143 -4.26 -23.69 -7.06
C ARG A 143 -5.47 -24.12 -7.88
N GLN A 144 -6.36 -23.17 -8.16
CA GLN A 144 -7.61 -23.38 -8.90
C GLN A 144 -7.58 -22.55 -10.19
N GLY A 145 -8.42 -22.97 -11.15
CA GLY A 145 -8.60 -22.28 -12.42
C GLY A 145 -7.48 -22.52 -13.43
N ARG A 146 -7.70 -22.04 -14.65
CA ARG A 146 -6.74 -22.13 -15.75
C ARG A 146 -5.72 -21.00 -15.62
N PHE A 147 -4.45 -21.36 -15.46
CA PHE A 147 -3.32 -20.42 -15.38
C PHE A 147 -2.51 -20.50 -16.68
N VAL A 148 -2.89 -19.70 -17.67
CA VAL A 148 -2.25 -19.64 -18.99
C VAL A 148 -2.37 -18.21 -19.51
N ASP A 149 -1.24 -17.61 -19.86
CA ASP A 149 -1.21 -16.29 -20.49
C ASP A 149 -2.14 -16.28 -21.72
N PRO A 150 -3.05 -15.28 -21.82
CA PRO A 150 -3.93 -15.19 -22.97
C PRO A 150 -3.17 -15.12 -24.29
N ARG A 151 -3.74 -15.73 -25.34
CA ARG A 151 -3.12 -15.77 -26.69
C ARG A 151 -3.29 -14.47 -27.48
N TRP A 152 -3.97 -13.49 -26.90
CA TRP A 152 -4.16 -12.13 -27.39
C TRP A 152 -3.40 -11.15 -26.50
N GLY A 153 -3.45 -9.86 -26.85
CA GLY A 153 -2.72 -8.84 -26.09
C GLY A 153 -1.33 -8.56 -26.67
N ILE A 154 -0.61 -7.70 -25.96
CA ILE A 154 0.82 -7.53 -26.21
C ILE A 154 1.50 -8.81 -25.71
N ARG A 155 2.51 -9.29 -26.45
CA ARG A 155 3.24 -10.51 -26.06
C ARG A 155 4.24 -10.18 -24.97
N ARG A 156 4.44 -11.14 -24.06
CA ARG A 156 5.49 -11.10 -23.04
C ARG A 156 6.86 -10.82 -23.69
N PRO A 157 7.73 -10.00 -23.09
CA PRO A 157 9.07 -9.74 -23.61
C PRO A 157 9.90 -11.03 -23.82
N GLU A 158 10.71 -11.08 -24.88
CA GLU A 158 11.54 -12.26 -25.21
C GLU A 158 12.46 -12.70 -24.07
N ARG A 159 12.95 -11.74 -23.27
CA ARG A 159 13.83 -12.00 -22.12
C ARG A 159 13.15 -12.85 -21.05
N GLU A 160 11.85 -12.64 -20.83
CA GLU A 160 11.06 -13.40 -19.85
C GLU A 160 10.53 -14.72 -20.43
N GLN A 161 10.22 -14.76 -21.74
CA GLN A 161 9.72 -15.98 -22.40
C GLN A 161 10.63 -17.19 -22.16
N ARG A 162 11.95 -16.97 -22.11
CA ARG A 162 12.96 -18.01 -21.84
C ARG A 162 12.84 -18.63 -20.44
N TRP A 163 12.27 -17.90 -19.49
CA TRP A 163 12.11 -18.34 -18.09
C TRP A 163 10.75 -18.97 -17.81
N LEU A 164 9.73 -18.75 -18.65
CA LEU A 164 8.36 -19.23 -18.45
C LEU A 164 8.29 -20.72 -18.11
N ALA A 165 8.99 -21.57 -18.87
CA ALA A 165 9.00 -23.01 -18.61
C ALA A 165 9.58 -23.36 -17.23
N THR A 166 10.59 -22.60 -16.78
CA THR A 166 11.19 -22.76 -15.45
C THR A 166 10.25 -22.24 -14.36
N TRP A 167 9.63 -21.07 -14.57
CA TRP A 167 8.68 -20.48 -13.63
C TRP A 167 7.46 -21.36 -13.42
N ASN A 168 6.80 -21.81 -14.49
CA ASN A 168 5.63 -22.69 -14.43
C ASN A 168 5.92 -24.03 -13.75
N ARG A 169 7.17 -24.51 -13.80
CA ARG A 169 7.61 -25.75 -13.12
C ARG A 169 7.95 -25.52 -11.65
N LYS A 170 8.56 -24.39 -11.31
CA LYS A 170 9.20 -24.16 -10.00
C LYS A 170 8.33 -23.36 -9.03
N TYR A 171 7.50 -22.45 -9.54
CA TYR A 171 6.76 -21.48 -8.75
C TYR A 171 5.25 -21.72 -8.92
N ASP A 172 4.64 -22.12 -7.82
CA ASP A 172 3.23 -22.47 -7.71
C ASP A 172 2.54 -21.62 -6.64
N GLU A 173 1.32 -22.01 -6.28
CA GLU A 173 0.56 -21.35 -5.22
C GLU A 173 1.29 -21.39 -3.88
N ARG A 174 2.03 -22.47 -3.57
CA ARG A 174 2.83 -22.53 -2.33
C ARG A 174 3.95 -21.52 -2.31
N TYR A 175 4.56 -21.22 -3.47
CA TYR A 175 5.51 -20.12 -3.58
C TYR A 175 4.83 -18.78 -3.31
N TRP A 176 3.72 -18.50 -3.98
CA TRP A 176 2.96 -17.27 -3.78
C TRP A 176 2.53 -17.09 -2.31
N LEU A 177 2.10 -18.15 -1.63
CA LEU A 177 1.74 -18.11 -0.20
C LEU A 177 2.93 -17.74 0.71
N ARG A 178 4.16 -18.12 0.34
CA ARG A 178 5.36 -17.68 1.06
C ARG A 178 5.62 -16.19 0.85
N GLU A 179 5.38 -15.68 -0.35
CA GLU A 179 5.48 -14.25 -0.64
C GLU A 179 4.41 -13.46 0.13
N TYR A 180 3.16 -13.95 0.16
CA TYR A 180 2.11 -13.37 1.01
C TYR A 180 2.51 -13.32 2.49
N ARG A 181 3.09 -14.41 3.02
CA ARG A 181 3.63 -14.42 4.38
C ARG A 181 4.77 -13.41 4.55
N ARG A 182 5.66 -13.26 3.56
CA ARG A 182 6.74 -12.28 3.58
C ARG A 182 6.19 -10.85 3.64
N PHE A 183 5.20 -10.54 2.79
CA PHE A 183 4.47 -9.27 2.82
C PHE A 183 3.83 -9.01 4.19
N SER A 184 3.11 -10.00 4.71
CA SER A 184 2.47 -9.93 6.04
C SER A 184 3.49 -9.70 7.16
N ASP A 185 4.70 -10.25 7.05
CA ASP A 185 5.76 -10.10 8.06
C ASP A 185 6.39 -8.71 8.06
N ILE A 186 6.39 -8.05 6.90
CA ILE A 186 6.90 -6.68 6.72
C ILE A 186 5.85 -5.65 7.14
N PHE A 187 4.58 -5.85 6.75
CA PHE A 187 3.55 -4.80 6.84
C PHE A 187 2.41 -5.10 7.82
N PHE A 188 1.87 -6.32 7.85
CA PHE A 188 0.70 -6.61 8.70
C PHE A 188 1.08 -6.88 10.16
N ARG A 189 2.04 -7.78 10.40
CA ARG A 189 2.50 -8.11 11.76
C ARG A 189 2.93 -6.87 12.55
N PRO A 190 3.64 -5.89 11.95
CA PRO A 190 4.09 -4.74 12.71
C PRO A 190 3.04 -3.64 12.90
N TRP A 191 1.83 -3.74 12.33
CA TRP A 191 0.82 -2.68 12.32
C TRP A 191 0.60 -2.06 13.72
N ASN A 192 0.43 -2.87 14.76
CA ASN A 192 0.17 -2.42 16.13
C ASN A 192 1.42 -2.33 17.02
N THR A 193 2.63 -2.30 16.45
CA THR A 193 3.89 -2.23 17.22
C THR A 193 4.00 -0.97 18.09
N ALA A 194 3.29 0.10 17.74
CA ALA A 194 3.28 1.37 18.47
C ALA A 194 1.97 1.60 19.25
N GLY A 195 1.18 0.54 19.47
CA GLY A 195 -0.14 0.61 20.11
C GLY A 195 -1.26 0.30 19.13
N GLY A 196 -2.31 -0.37 19.62
CA GLY A 196 -3.50 -0.73 18.85
C GLY A 196 -4.70 0.18 19.12
N ASP A 197 -4.57 1.12 20.06
CA ASP A 197 -5.67 1.96 20.49
C ASP A 197 -6.11 2.89 19.35
N PRO A 198 -7.43 2.98 19.08
CA PRO A 198 -7.95 3.92 18.09
C PRO A 198 -7.79 5.37 18.55
N GLY A 199 -7.70 6.29 17.57
CA GLY A 199 -7.88 7.71 17.84
C GLY A 199 -9.33 8.01 18.29
N PRO A 200 -9.59 9.23 18.81
CA PRO A 200 -10.94 9.63 19.19
C PRO A 200 -11.94 9.43 18.05
N TRP A 201 -13.13 8.95 18.37
CA TRP A 201 -14.23 8.72 17.41
C TRP A 201 -13.92 7.68 16.33
N GLN A 202 -12.96 6.78 16.58
CA GLN A 202 -12.65 5.66 15.68
C GLN A 202 -12.96 4.33 16.37
N ARG A 203 -13.52 3.39 15.59
CA ARG A 203 -13.79 2.02 16.07
C ARG A 203 -12.53 1.18 16.26
N GLY A 204 -11.46 1.54 15.57
CA GLY A 204 -10.22 0.79 15.51
C GLY A 204 -9.28 1.35 14.45
N ARG A 205 -7.99 1.05 14.58
CA ARG A 205 -7.02 1.34 13.54
C ARG A 205 -7.29 0.48 12.30
N LYS A 206 -7.25 1.08 11.12
CA LYS A 206 -7.62 0.40 9.87
C LYS A 206 -6.43 0.26 8.91
N LEU A 207 -6.14 -0.96 8.48
CA LEU A 207 -5.16 -1.24 7.42
C LEU A 207 -5.89 -1.92 6.27
N VAL A 208 -5.81 -1.34 5.07
CA VAL A 208 -6.42 -1.87 3.85
C VAL A 208 -5.34 -2.09 2.79
N ALA A 209 -5.26 -3.31 2.29
CA ALA A 209 -4.29 -3.72 1.27
C ALA A 209 -4.96 -4.44 0.09
N SER A 210 -6.26 -4.22 -0.13
CA SER A 210 -7.03 -4.92 -1.16
C SER A 210 -7.09 -4.21 -2.49
N LEU A 211 -6.56 -2.99 -2.62
CA LEU A 211 -6.44 -2.34 -3.92
C LEU A 211 -5.33 -3.04 -4.71
N PRO A 212 -5.62 -3.69 -5.85
CA PRO A 212 -4.61 -4.38 -6.63
C PRO A 212 -3.90 -3.43 -7.59
N GLY A 213 -2.67 -3.77 -7.96
CA GLY A 213 -2.00 -3.23 -9.14
C GLY A 213 -1.78 -4.25 -10.26
N ASN A 214 -1.13 -3.82 -11.34
CA ASN A 214 -0.89 -4.68 -12.50
C ASN A 214 0.19 -5.74 -12.25
N HIS A 215 1.08 -5.57 -11.28
CA HIS A 215 1.97 -6.64 -10.84
C HIS A 215 1.27 -7.69 -9.97
N ASP A 216 0.16 -7.33 -9.33
CA ASP A 216 -0.67 -8.26 -8.58
C ASP A 216 -1.56 -9.12 -9.47
N LEU A 217 -2.21 -8.53 -10.48
CA LEU A 217 -3.28 -9.17 -11.26
C LEU A 217 -2.97 -9.38 -12.76
N GLY A 218 -2.05 -8.60 -13.32
CA GLY A 218 -1.99 -8.30 -14.75
C GLY A 218 -2.86 -7.09 -15.10
N PHE A 219 -3.04 -6.84 -16.40
CA PHE A 219 -3.71 -5.61 -16.88
C PHE A 219 -4.76 -5.88 -17.96
N GLY A 220 -5.92 -5.23 -17.82
CA GLY A 220 -7.01 -5.23 -18.78
C GLY A 220 -7.43 -6.62 -19.26
N ALA A 221 -7.58 -6.79 -20.57
CA ALA A 221 -7.97 -8.06 -21.18
C ALA A 221 -7.00 -9.24 -20.93
N GLN A 222 -5.82 -8.98 -20.35
CA GLN A 222 -4.84 -10.00 -20.01
C GLN A 222 -4.84 -10.39 -18.52
N VAL A 223 -5.74 -9.81 -17.70
CA VAL A 223 -5.96 -10.26 -16.32
C VAL A 223 -6.46 -11.71 -16.32
N GLN A 224 -5.85 -12.55 -15.49
CA GLN A 224 -6.30 -13.93 -15.30
C GLN A 224 -7.25 -13.99 -14.11
N VAL A 225 -8.52 -14.36 -14.35
CA VAL A 225 -9.55 -14.46 -13.30
C VAL A 225 -9.08 -15.24 -12.05
N PRO A 226 -8.41 -16.41 -12.17
CA PRO A 226 -7.92 -17.13 -10.99
C PRO A 226 -6.87 -16.37 -10.17
N VAL A 227 -6.09 -15.49 -10.80
CA VAL A 227 -5.10 -14.64 -10.11
C VAL A 227 -5.80 -13.55 -9.31
N ARG A 228 -6.78 -12.87 -9.92
CA ARG A 228 -7.64 -11.89 -9.23
C ARG A 228 -8.40 -12.52 -8.07
N ASP A 229 -9.02 -13.68 -8.28
CA ASP A 229 -9.79 -14.35 -7.25
C ASP A 229 -8.87 -14.80 -6.08
N ARG A 230 -7.64 -15.26 -6.38
CA ARG A 230 -6.62 -15.51 -5.34
C ARG A 230 -6.27 -14.23 -4.59
N PHE A 231 -6.01 -13.12 -5.28
CA PHE A 231 -5.67 -11.87 -4.60
C PHE A 231 -6.80 -11.42 -3.67
N GLY A 232 -8.04 -11.39 -4.16
CA GLY A 232 -9.23 -11.03 -3.38
C GLY A 232 -9.44 -11.94 -2.16
N ALA A 233 -9.17 -13.24 -2.28
CA ALA A 233 -9.31 -14.18 -1.16
C ALA A 233 -8.34 -13.91 0.00
N PHE A 234 -7.18 -13.30 -0.25
CA PHE A 234 -6.13 -13.07 0.76
C PHE A 234 -6.04 -11.63 1.26
N PHE A 235 -6.43 -10.66 0.42
CA PHE A 235 -6.38 -9.23 0.75
C PHE A 235 -7.76 -8.61 1.00
N GLY A 236 -8.84 -9.28 0.58
CA GLY A 236 -10.22 -8.81 0.67
C GLY A 236 -10.73 -8.21 -0.64
N ASP A 237 -11.93 -7.65 -0.60
CA ASP A 237 -12.61 -7.12 -1.79
C ASP A 237 -11.78 -6.02 -2.48
N VAL A 238 -11.55 -6.21 -3.79
CA VAL A 238 -10.74 -5.30 -4.62
C VAL A 238 -11.47 -4.03 -5.02
N ASN A 239 -12.81 -4.07 -4.96
CA ASN A 239 -13.68 -2.91 -5.10
C ASN A 239 -14.45 -2.75 -3.78
N ARG A 240 -14.22 -1.66 -3.05
CA ARG A 240 -14.77 -1.50 -1.69
C ARG A 240 -14.94 -0.05 -1.27
N VAL A 241 -15.81 0.14 -0.28
CA VAL A 241 -16.01 1.42 0.40
C VAL A 241 -15.63 1.30 1.86
N ASP A 242 -14.77 2.19 2.32
CA ASP A 242 -14.40 2.36 3.72
C ASP A 242 -14.83 3.74 4.22
N VAL A 243 -15.12 3.83 5.52
CA VAL A 243 -15.36 5.12 6.19
C VAL A 243 -14.22 5.37 7.17
N VAL A 244 -13.59 6.55 7.07
CA VAL A 244 -12.51 7.02 7.95
C VAL A 244 -12.61 8.54 8.10
N GLY A 245 -12.43 9.08 9.31
CA GLY A 245 -12.37 10.52 9.53
C GLY A 245 -13.52 11.34 8.94
N ASN A 246 -14.76 10.84 8.97
CA ASN A 246 -15.93 11.46 8.31
C ASN A 246 -15.81 11.64 6.79
N HIS A 247 -15.07 10.75 6.14
CA HIS A 247 -14.93 10.64 4.70
C HIS A 247 -15.25 9.22 4.26
N THR A 248 -15.73 9.06 3.03
CA THR A 248 -15.77 7.77 2.35
C THR A 248 -14.49 7.60 1.53
N VAL A 249 -13.87 6.44 1.60
CA VAL A 249 -12.73 6.04 0.78
C VAL A 249 -13.21 4.94 -0.14
N VAL A 250 -13.14 5.17 -1.45
CA VAL A 250 -13.58 4.22 -2.47
C VAL A 250 -12.36 3.67 -3.17
N SER A 251 -12.09 2.38 -3.02
CA SER A 251 -11.00 1.68 -3.72
C SER A 251 -11.58 0.93 -4.91
N VAL A 252 -10.98 1.09 -6.09
CA VAL A 252 -11.46 0.49 -7.33
C VAL A 252 -10.36 -0.26 -8.06
N ASP A 253 -10.64 -1.50 -8.45
CA ASP A 253 -9.80 -2.33 -9.31
C ASP A 253 -9.74 -1.75 -10.74
N SER A 254 -8.89 -0.73 -10.89
CA SER A 254 -8.68 0.01 -12.12
C SER A 254 -8.04 -0.85 -13.22
N VAL A 255 -7.28 -1.89 -12.84
CA VAL A 255 -6.60 -2.76 -13.81
C VAL A 255 -7.59 -3.71 -14.49
N SER A 256 -8.58 -4.23 -13.75
CA SER A 256 -9.67 -5.02 -14.33
C SER A 256 -10.68 -4.15 -15.06
N LEU A 257 -10.91 -2.90 -14.62
CA LEU A 257 -11.78 -1.93 -15.32
C LEU A 257 -11.34 -1.74 -16.78
N SER A 258 -10.03 -1.58 -17.02
CA SER A 258 -9.47 -1.39 -18.37
C SER A 258 -9.60 -2.62 -19.29
N ALA A 259 -10.23 -3.72 -18.85
CA ALA A 259 -10.58 -4.81 -19.75
C ALA A 259 -11.74 -4.42 -20.68
N ASP A 260 -12.69 -3.59 -20.22
CA ASP A 260 -13.86 -3.17 -21.00
C ASP A 260 -13.48 -2.26 -22.18
N SER A 261 -12.68 -1.23 -21.90
CA SER A 261 -12.15 -0.28 -22.90
C SER A 261 -11.09 -0.90 -23.83
N SER A 262 -10.76 -2.18 -23.64
CA SER A 262 -9.78 -2.85 -24.49
C SER A 262 -10.36 -3.21 -25.86
N ARG A 263 -9.54 -3.11 -26.91
CA ARG A 263 -9.89 -3.58 -28.26
C ARG A 263 -10.25 -5.08 -28.36
N TYR A 264 -10.02 -5.84 -27.30
CA TYR A 264 -10.26 -7.29 -27.26
C TYR A 264 -11.68 -7.63 -26.81
N GLY A 265 -12.41 -6.71 -26.17
CA GLY A 265 -13.80 -6.93 -25.73
C GLY A 265 -14.76 -7.23 -26.87
N GLN A 266 -14.45 -6.81 -28.10
CA GLN A 266 -15.24 -7.13 -29.30
C GLN A 266 -15.14 -8.59 -29.74
N LYS A 267 -14.07 -9.31 -29.34
CA LYS A 267 -13.74 -10.66 -29.83
C LYS A 267 -13.77 -11.71 -28.73
N HIS A 268 -13.70 -11.30 -27.48
CA HIS A 268 -13.59 -12.17 -26.32
C HIS A 268 -14.56 -11.69 -25.23
N ASP A 269 -15.18 -12.63 -24.53
CA ASP A 269 -15.96 -12.29 -23.35
C ASP A 269 -15.02 -11.89 -22.21
N LEU A 270 -14.93 -10.58 -21.97
CA LEU A 270 -14.15 -9.99 -20.87
C LEU A 270 -15.01 -9.62 -19.66
N ARG A 271 -16.32 -9.88 -19.71
CA ARG A 271 -17.24 -9.60 -18.59
C ARG A 271 -16.81 -10.27 -17.28
N PRO A 272 -16.24 -11.48 -17.26
CA PRO A 272 -15.70 -12.05 -16.02
C PRO A 272 -14.60 -11.21 -15.36
N ILE A 273 -13.92 -10.32 -16.11
CA ILE A 273 -12.86 -9.44 -15.62
C ILE A 273 -13.44 -8.09 -15.18
N TYR A 274 -14.06 -7.33 -16.08
CA TYR A 274 -14.55 -5.97 -15.80
C TYR A 274 -15.92 -5.95 -15.09
N GLY A 275 -16.74 -7.00 -15.25
CA GLY A 275 -18.12 -7.06 -14.77
C GLY A 275 -18.25 -6.78 -13.27
N PRO A 276 -17.45 -7.43 -12.39
CA PRO A 276 -17.46 -7.12 -10.96
C PRO A 276 -17.14 -5.66 -10.61
N VAL A 277 -16.34 -4.98 -11.44
CA VAL A 277 -16.06 -3.55 -11.26
C VAL A 277 -17.28 -2.72 -11.65
N HIS A 278 -17.95 -3.05 -12.76
CA HIS A 278 -19.18 -2.37 -13.18
C HIS A 278 -20.29 -2.55 -12.16
N ASP A 279 -20.54 -3.77 -11.70
CA ASP A 279 -21.58 -4.07 -10.72
C ASP A 279 -21.34 -3.28 -9.42
N PHE A 280 -20.07 -3.10 -9.02
CA PHE A 280 -19.70 -2.24 -7.91
C PHE A 280 -19.98 -0.75 -8.20
N LEU A 281 -19.53 -0.24 -9.35
CA LEU A 281 -19.69 1.17 -9.72
C LEU A 281 -21.18 1.56 -9.88
N ASP A 282 -22.01 0.67 -10.41
CA ASP A 282 -23.45 0.89 -10.55
C ASP A 282 -24.13 1.03 -9.17
N GLY A 283 -23.62 0.33 -8.14
CA GLY A 283 -24.11 0.38 -6.77
C GLY A 283 -23.33 1.28 -5.79
N VAL A 284 -22.30 2.00 -6.25
CA VAL A 284 -21.30 2.62 -5.37
C VAL A 284 -21.90 3.76 -4.53
N GLN A 285 -22.82 4.54 -5.08
CA GLN A 285 -23.48 5.63 -4.36
C GLN A 285 -24.27 5.11 -3.16
N SER A 286 -25.06 4.07 -3.38
CA SER A 286 -25.81 3.41 -2.32
C SER A 286 -24.86 2.73 -1.32
N ALA A 287 -23.77 2.11 -1.79
CA ALA A 287 -22.75 1.53 -0.91
C ALA A 287 -22.09 2.57 0.01
N LYS A 288 -21.74 3.75 -0.51
CA LYS A 288 -21.22 4.89 0.26
C LYS A 288 -22.19 5.31 1.37
N ARG A 289 -23.44 5.58 1.00
CA ARG A 289 -24.49 6.01 1.94
C ARG A 289 -24.77 4.95 3.01
N ARG A 290 -24.81 3.68 2.64
CA ARG A 290 -24.95 2.57 3.60
C ARG A 290 -23.77 2.50 4.55
N ALA A 291 -22.55 2.70 4.07
CA ALA A 291 -21.35 2.65 4.89
C ALA A 291 -21.31 3.82 5.89
N THR A 292 -21.63 5.05 5.46
CA THR A 292 -21.71 6.21 6.36
C THR A 292 -22.82 6.08 7.39
N ARG A 293 -23.99 5.58 7.00
CA ARG A 293 -25.08 5.33 7.96
C ARG A 293 -24.66 4.34 9.05
N ARG A 294 -24.00 3.24 8.68
CA ARG A 294 -23.51 2.24 9.65
C ARG A 294 -22.48 2.81 10.62
N GLU A 295 -21.64 3.74 10.17
CA GLU A 295 -20.67 4.39 11.05
C GLU A 295 -21.35 5.36 12.03
N LEU A 296 -22.32 6.15 11.54
CA LEU A 296 -23.14 7.02 12.39
C LEU A 296 -23.93 6.25 13.44
N ASP A 297 -24.59 5.16 13.04
CA ASP A 297 -25.35 4.31 13.96
C ASP A 297 -24.44 3.77 15.08
N ALA A 298 -23.21 3.36 14.73
CA ALA A 298 -22.23 2.90 15.71
C ALA A 298 -21.82 4.02 16.70
N TRP A 299 -21.67 5.25 16.24
CA TRP A 299 -21.28 6.38 17.09
C TRP A 299 -22.37 6.81 18.06
N TYR A 300 -23.63 6.81 17.61
CA TYR A 300 -24.77 7.18 18.44
C TYR A 300 -25.31 6.02 19.28
N GLY A 301 -24.61 4.87 19.29
CA GLY A 301 -25.05 3.69 20.03
C GLY A 301 -26.39 3.14 19.57
N ILE A 302 -26.77 3.43 18.32
CA ILE A 302 -27.97 2.88 17.69
C ILE A 302 -27.61 1.44 17.34
N ASP A 303 -27.87 0.54 18.29
CA ASP A 303 -27.74 -0.89 18.05
C ASP A 303 -28.79 -1.28 17.00
N SER A 304 -28.34 -1.47 15.76
CA SER A 304 -29.20 -2.03 14.72
C SER A 304 -29.68 -3.44 15.06
N GLY A 305 -29.18 -4.06 16.14
CA GLY A 305 -29.67 -5.31 16.71
C GLY A 305 -29.39 -6.54 15.85
N ARG A 306 -28.68 -6.38 14.74
CA ARG A 306 -28.47 -7.45 13.75
C ARG A 306 -27.31 -8.35 14.14
N ARG A 307 -27.51 -9.15 15.20
CA ARG A 307 -26.68 -10.32 15.47
C ARG A 307 -27.19 -11.47 14.62
N PHE A 308 -26.59 -11.67 13.45
CA PHE A 308 -26.88 -12.86 12.65
C PHE A 308 -26.20 -14.07 13.28
N GLY A 309 -26.97 -15.12 13.55
CA GLY A 309 -26.39 -16.43 13.83
C GLY A 309 -25.66 -16.93 12.60
N HIS A 310 -24.48 -17.55 12.76
CA HIS A 310 -23.84 -18.28 11.68
C HIS A 310 -24.69 -19.53 11.37
N VAL A 311 -25.56 -19.43 10.36
CA VAL A 311 -26.36 -20.54 9.83
C VAL A 311 -25.99 -20.72 8.37
N VAL A 312 -25.75 -21.97 7.96
CA VAL A 312 -25.49 -22.33 6.56
C VAL A 312 -26.83 -22.77 5.97
N GLU A 313 -27.31 -22.05 4.96
CA GLU A 313 -28.56 -22.33 4.24
C GLU A 313 -28.25 -22.47 2.74
N GLU A 314 -29.01 -23.31 2.04
CA GLU A 314 -28.97 -23.38 0.58
C GLU A 314 -29.62 -22.11 0.01
N VAL A 315 -29.03 -21.56 -1.06
CA VAL A 315 -29.47 -20.26 -1.64
C VAL A 315 -30.95 -20.28 -2.05
N ALA A 316 -31.45 -21.44 -2.48
CA ALA A 316 -32.85 -21.63 -2.87
C ALA A 316 -33.84 -21.55 -1.70
N ASP A 317 -33.38 -21.84 -0.49
CA ASP A 317 -34.21 -21.94 0.72
C ASP A 317 -34.03 -20.72 1.65
N ALA A 318 -33.11 -19.81 1.30
CA ALA A 318 -32.79 -18.64 2.11
C ALA A 318 -33.96 -17.66 2.14
N ASP A 319 -34.52 -17.43 3.32
CA ASP A 319 -35.58 -16.43 3.53
C ASP A 319 -34.99 -15.00 3.54
N LEU A 320 -34.87 -14.43 2.35
CA LEU A 320 -34.31 -13.09 2.15
C LEU A 320 -35.21 -11.97 2.71
N SER A 321 -36.48 -12.26 3.06
CA SER A 321 -37.41 -11.27 3.63
C SER A 321 -37.07 -10.85 5.06
N ARG A 322 -36.32 -11.69 5.79
CA ARG A 322 -35.77 -11.40 7.13
C ARG A 322 -34.68 -10.34 7.10
N PHE A 323 -34.10 -10.10 5.92
CA PHE A 323 -33.23 -8.97 5.69
C PHE A 323 -34.13 -7.85 5.18
N PRO A 324 -34.53 -6.87 6.02
CA PRO A 324 -35.28 -5.73 5.52
C PRO A 324 -34.48 -5.15 4.35
N PRO A 325 -35.12 -4.83 3.21
CA PRO A 325 -34.45 -4.18 2.11
C PRO A 325 -33.71 -3.00 2.72
N VAL A 326 -32.39 -2.96 2.51
CA VAL A 326 -31.62 -1.83 2.99
C VAL A 326 -32.28 -0.63 2.30
N THR A 327 -32.89 0.26 3.07
CA THR A 327 -33.50 1.45 2.49
C THR A 327 -32.36 2.24 1.85
N ASP A 328 -32.28 2.12 0.54
CA ASP A 328 -31.17 2.58 -0.29
C ASP A 328 -31.17 4.10 -0.40
N SER A 329 -30.84 4.85 0.67
CA SER A 329 -30.65 6.30 0.53
C SER A 329 -30.23 7.08 1.78
N ASP A 330 -30.50 6.60 3.00
CA ASP A 330 -30.67 7.53 4.13
C ASP A 330 -29.37 7.92 4.87
N GLY A 331 -28.22 7.47 4.40
CA GLY A 331 -26.92 7.93 4.89
C GLY A 331 -26.47 9.22 4.20
N PRO A 332 -25.76 10.12 4.90
CA PRO A 332 -25.16 11.28 4.27
C PRO A 332 -24.08 10.85 3.27
N ASP A 333 -23.99 11.57 2.16
CA ASP A 333 -22.91 11.43 1.19
C ASP A 333 -21.73 12.30 1.64
N TRP A 334 -20.81 11.71 2.39
CA TRP A 334 -19.61 12.40 2.86
C TRP A 334 -18.59 12.60 1.74
N PRO A 335 -17.69 13.60 1.87
CA PRO A 335 -16.64 13.83 0.89
C PRO A 335 -15.84 12.55 0.63
N THR A 336 -15.65 12.23 -0.65
CA THR A 336 -15.08 10.96 -1.08
C THR A 336 -13.63 11.10 -1.50
N ILE A 337 -12.79 10.19 -1.00
CA ILE A 337 -11.43 9.96 -1.49
C ILE A 337 -11.49 8.75 -2.42
N LEU A 338 -11.11 8.92 -3.68
CA LEU A 338 -11.01 7.82 -4.64
C LEU A 338 -9.57 7.28 -4.65
N LEU A 339 -9.43 5.96 -4.51
CA LEU A 339 -8.18 5.24 -4.63
C LEU A 339 -8.21 4.37 -5.89
N SER A 340 -7.18 4.53 -6.70
CA SER A 340 -6.92 3.72 -7.89
C SER A 340 -5.46 3.29 -7.85
N HIS A 341 -5.08 2.18 -8.48
CA HIS A 341 -3.66 1.93 -8.70
C HIS A 341 -3.17 2.71 -9.92
N VAL A 342 -3.91 2.60 -11.03
CA VAL A 342 -3.60 3.27 -12.29
C VAL A 342 -4.08 4.73 -12.24
N PRO A 343 -3.21 5.71 -12.49
CA PRO A 343 -3.58 7.12 -12.49
C PRO A 343 -4.69 7.46 -13.49
N LEU A 344 -5.49 8.49 -13.22
CA LEU A 344 -6.54 8.93 -14.14
C LEU A 344 -5.96 9.48 -15.45
N HIS A 345 -6.76 9.47 -16.51
CA HIS A 345 -6.40 10.00 -17.83
C HIS A 345 -5.86 11.43 -17.76
N ARG A 346 -4.85 11.71 -18.59
CA ARG A 346 -4.26 13.03 -18.79
C ARG A 346 -3.62 13.11 -20.18
N ASP A 347 -3.57 14.31 -20.74
CA ASP A 347 -2.91 14.53 -22.03
C ASP A 347 -1.41 14.27 -21.93
N PRO A 348 -0.78 13.72 -22.99
CA PRO A 348 0.66 13.54 -23.05
C PRO A 348 1.41 14.87 -22.81
N GLY A 349 2.36 14.87 -21.87
CA GLY A 349 3.12 16.07 -21.53
C GLY A 349 2.48 16.98 -20.48
N THR A 350 1.36 16.57 -19.87
CA THR A 350 0.81 17.26 -18.69
C THR A 350 1.79 17.17 -17.51
N PRO A 351 2.34 18.30 -17.02
CA PRO A 351 3.37 18.28 -15.99
C PRO A 351 2.83 17.81 -14.63
N CYS A 352 3.62 16.99 -13.93
CA CYS A 352 3.35 16.49 -12.58
C CYS A 352 3.68 17.46 -11.45
N GLY A 353 4.39 18.55 -11.77
CA GLY A 353 4.74 19.60 -10.83
C GLY A 353 6.12 19.44 -10.18
N PRO A 354 6.46 20.36 -9.26
CA PRO A 354 7.82 20.57 -8.77
C PRO A 354 8.33 19.52 -7.78
N LEU A 355 7.45 18.68 -7.24
CA LEU A 355 7.80 17.68 -6.23
C LEU A 355 8.20 16.32 -6.83
N ARG A 356 8.13 16.16 -8.16
CA ARG A 356 8.64 14.97 -8.86
C ARG A 356 10.17 14.92 -8.78
N GLU A 357 10.72 13.84 -8.23
CA GLU A 357 12.15 13.77 -7.90
C GLU A 357 13.03 13.33 -9.07
N HIS A 358 12.63 12.26 -9.77
CA HIS A 358 13.42 11.68 -10.84
C HIS A 358 13.45 12.58 -12.08
N TRP A 359 12.30 13.19 -12.38
CA TRP A 359 12.13 14.12 -13.50
C TRP A 359 11.58 15.47 -13.05
N PRO A 360 12.42 16.36 -12.47
CA PRO A 360 11.98 17.68 -12.03
C PRO A 360 11.56 18.56 -13.22
N PRO A 361 10.70 19.59 -13.02
CA PRO A 361 10.20 20.46 -14.07
C PRO A 361 11.30 21.01 -14.97
N SER A 362 11.00 21.07 -16.26
CA SER A 362 11.86 21.71 -17.26
C SER A 362 11.95 23.21 -16.99
N LYS A 363 13.15 23.78 -17.17
CA LYS A 363 13.35 25.22 -16.97
C LYS A 363 12.63 26.00 -18.08
N PRO A 364 11.78 26.98 -17.76
CA PRO A 364 11.11 27.77 -18.77
C PRO A 364 12.11 28.62 -19.58
N PRO A 365 11.83 28.87 -20.87
CA PRO A 365 12.62 29.79 -21.69
C PRO A 365 12.71 31.19 -21.04
N ARG A 366 13.81 31.91 -21.30
CA ARG A 366 14.00 33.27 -20.79
C ARG A 366 12.81 34.16 -21.18
N GLY A 367 12.17 34.76 -20.18
CA GLY A 367 11.03 35.66 -20.36
C GLY A 367 9.64 35.03 -20.20
N GLN A 368 9.54 33.70 -19.97
CA GLN A 368 8.26 33.05 -19.68
C GLN A 368 8.06 32.84 -18.17
N PRO A 369 6.98 33.38 -17.56
CA PRO A 369 6.73 33.29 -16.12
C PRO A 369 6.04 31.99 -15.67
N GLY A 370 5.74 31.06 -16.58
CA GLY A 370 4.97 29.84 -16.31
C GLY A 370 5.77 28.53 -16.40
N PRO A 371 5.19 27.41 -15.95
CA PRO A 371 5.75 26.09 -16.21
C PRO A 371 5.76 25.77 -17.70
N VAL A 372 6.67 24.90 -18.14
CA VAL A 372 6.69 24.38 -19.51
C VAL A 372 5.46 23.49 -19.70
N VAL A 373 4.66 23.76 -20.74
CA VAL A 373 3.49 22.95 -21.11
C VAL A 373 3.43 22.84 -22.64
N PRO A 374 3.51 21.64 -23.23
CA PRO A 374 3.73 20.34 -22.59
C PRO A 374 5.17 20.16 -22.06
N ASP A 375 5.33 19.51 -20.90
CA ASP A 375 6.62 19.08 -20.34
C ASP A 375 6.69 17.55 -20.28
N HIS A 376 7.03 16.94 -21.42
CA HIS A 376 7.13 15.48 -21.54
C HIS A 376 8.14 14.84 -20.58
N ARG A 377 9.11 15.60 -20.07
CA ARG A 377 10.09 15.09 -19.11
C ARG A 377 9.47 14.97 -17.72
N ASN A 378 8.75 15.99 -17.26
CA ASN A 378 8.11 15.99 -15.94
C ASN A 378 6.78 15.22 -15.92
N ALA A 379 6.15 15.00 -17.07
CA ALA A 379 4.88 14.28 -17.19
C ALA A 379 5.03 12.76 -17.00
N ILE A 380 3.92 12.12 -16.59
CA ILE A 380 3.76 10.67 -16.78
C ILE A 380 3.69 10.40 -18.28
N SER A 381 4.46 9.43 -18.76
CA SER A 381 4.40 8.98 -20.14
C SER A 381 3.06 8.27 -20.39
N VAL A 382 2.25 8.75 -21.34
CA VAL A 382 0.99 8.09 -21.73
C VAL A 382 1.33 6.96 -22.71
N THR A 383 1.72 5.81 -22.17
CA THR A 383 2.10 4.61 -22.93
C THR A 383 1.52 3.34 -22.31
N ALA A 384 1.47 2.28 -23.11
CA ALA A 384 1.01 0.96 -22.72
C ALA A 384 1.96 -0.11 -23.25
N GLY A 385 2.03 -1.23 -22.54
CA GLY A 385 2.90 -2.35 -22.90
C GLY A 385 2.35 -3.69 -22.44
N TYR A 386 3.24 -4.68 -22.32
CA TYR A 386 2.85 -6.00 -21.83
C TYR A 386 2.38 -5.91 -20.38
N GLN A 387 1.08 -6.11 -20.16
CA GLN A 387 0.44 -6.09 -18.84
C GLN A 387 0.65 -4.81 -18.02
N TYR A 388 0.71 -3.64 -18.68
CA TYR A 388 0.65 -2.33 -18.00
C TYR A 388 0.14 -1.23 -18.93
N GLN A 389 -0.38 -0.17 -18.33
CA GLN A 389 -0.71 1.11 -18.97
C GLN A 389 -0.60 2.21 -17.91
N ASN A 390 0.18 3.26 -18.17
CA ASN A 390 0.58 4.21 -17.12
C ASN A 390 -0.54 5.15 -16.66
N VAL A 391 -1.64 5.26 -17.42
CA VAL A 391 -2.82 6.05 -17.08
C VAL A 391 -4.07 5.37 -17.64
N LEU A 392 -5.23 5.57 -17.02
CA LEU A 392 -6.51 5.06 -17.54
C LEU A 392 -6.88 5.71 -18.89
N SER A 393 -7.77 5.04 -19.63
CA SER A 393 -8.41 5.67 -20.78
C SER A 393 -9.28 6.86 -20.33
N GLU A 394 -9.54 7.78 -21.25
CA GLU A 394 -10.40 8.93 -20.96
C GLU A 394 -11.80 8.48 -20.52
N ASP A 395 -12.40 7.56 -21.29
CA ASP A 395 -13.72 7.00 -20.99
C ASP A 395 -13.78 6.30 -19.62
N ASP A 396 -12.78 5.47 -19.29
CA ASP A 396 -12.72 4.80 -17.98
C ASP A 396 -12.60 5.82 -16.84
N SER A 397 -11.81 6.89 -17.04
CA SER A 397 -11.61 7.94 -16.04
C SER A 397 -12.88 8.74 -15.81
N GLN A 398 -13.57 9.13 -16.89
CA GLN A 398 -14.84 9.86 -16.82
C GLN A 398 -15.92 9.01 -16.16
N ARG A 399 -16.02 7.73 -16.53
CA ARG A 399 -16.98 6.80 -15.92
C ARG A 399 -16.70 6.57 -14.44
N LEU A 400 -15.43 6.36 -14.08
CA LEU A 400 -15.03 6.15 -12.69
C LEU A 400 -15.36 7.37 -11.82
N VAL A 401 -14.96 8.56 -12.25
CA VAL A 401 -15.23 9.82 -11.55
C VAL A 401 -16.74 10.09 -11.45
N GLY A 402 -17.47 9.90 -12.56
CA GLY A 402 -18.92 10.10 -12.63
C GLY A 402 -19.71 9.15 -11.74
N SER A 403 -19.36 7.86 -11.74
CA SER A 403 -20.05 6.83 -10.96
C SER A 403 -19.82 7.02 -9.46
N VAL A 404 -18.58 7.34 -9.05
CA VAL A 404 -18.21 7.48 -7.63
C VAL A 404 -18.76 8.76 -7.00
N GLY A 405 -18.76 9.88 -7.73
CA GLY A 405 -19.36 11.15 -7.31
C GLY A 405 -18.82 11.76 -6.00
N ASN A 406 -19.06 13.06 -5.78
CA ASN A 406 -18.66 13.76 -4.55
C ASN A 406 -17.17 13.57 -4.17
N ILE A 407 -16.30 13.50 -5.17
CA ILE A 407 -14.86 13.23 -4.99
C ILE A 407 -14.15 14.52 -4.58
N SER A 408 -13.51 14.51 -3.42
CA SER A 408 -12.68 15.62 -2.93
C SER A 408 -11.21 15.46 -3.31
N ARG A 409 -10.70 14.22 -3.35
CA ARG A 409 -9.31 13.87 -3.68
C ARG A 409 -9.22 12.51 -4.36
N VAL A 410 -8.23 12.35 -5.23
CA VAL A 410 -7.84 11.06 -5.84
C VAL A 410 -6.40 10.75 -5.46
N PHE A 411 -6.13 9.50 -5.09
CA PHE A 411 -4.77 9.01 -4.90
C PHE A 411 -4.51 7.79 -5.80
N SER A 412 -3.38 7.79 -6.51
CA SER A 412 -2.94 6.72 -7.42
C SER A 412 -1.53 6.18 -7.10
N GLY A 413 -1.12 5.04 -7.67
CA GLY A 413 0.15 4.36 -7.34
C GLY A 413 1.19 4.27 -8.47
N ASP A 414 0.81 3.74 -9.65
CA ASP A 414 1.68 3.14 -10.69
C ASP A 414 2.90 3.94 -11.23
N ASP A 415 3.01 5.26 -11.00
CA ASP A 415 4.10 6.09 -11.56
C ASP A 415 5.45 5.97 -10.81
N HIS A 416 5.43 5.37 -9.61
CA HIS A 416 6.57 5.21 -8.69
C HIS A 416 7.21 6.52 -8.18
N ASP A 417 6.86 7.69 -8.71
CA ASP A 417 7.30 9.02 -8.29
C ASP A 417 6.11 9.92 -7.95
N TYR A 418 6.37 11.06 -7.32
CA TYR A 418 5.31 12.01 -6.97
C TYR A 418 4.78 12.72 -8.23
N CYS A 419 3.46 12.72 -8.42
CA CYS A 419 2.79 13.51 -9.43
C CYS A 419 1.52 14.15 -8.85
N GLU A 420 1.33 15.46 -9.03
CA GLU A 420 0.10 16.14 -8.62
C GLU A 420 -0.44 16.99 -9.76
N LEU A 421 -1.73 16.85 -10.04
CA LEU A 421 -2.43 17.67 -11.02
C LEU A 421 -3.91 17.84 -10.68
N VAL A 422 -4.55 18.79 -11.35
CA VAL A 422 -5.99 19.02 -11.27
C VAL A 422 -6.59 18.70 -12.63
N HIS A 423 -7.56 17.78 -12.62
CA HIS A 423 -8.28 17.35 -13.81
C HIS A 423 -9.27 18.41 -14.30
N PRO A 424 -9.69 18.40 -15.58
CA PRO A 424 -10.72 19.29 -16.10
C PRO A 424 -12.04 19.25 -15.31
N SER A 425 -12.34 18.11 -14.66
CA SER A 425 -13.48 17.93 -13.76
C SER A 425 -13.36 18.69 -12.43
N GLY A 426 -12.23 19.37 -12.17
CA GLY A 426 -11.90 20.04 -10.92
C GLY A 426 -11.34 19.11 -9.83
N VAL A 427 -11.30 17.80 -10.10
CA VAL A 427 -10.79 16.80 -9.16
C VAL A 427 -9.27 16.86 -9.11
N ARG A 428 -8.71 16.92 -7.91
CA ARG A 428 -7.27 16.90 -7.70
C ARG A 428 -6.77 15.49 -7.42
N GLU A 429 -5.80 15.06 -8.21
CA GLU A 429 -5.15 13.76 -8.10
C GLU A 429 -3.71 13.90 -7.63
N THR A 430 -3.29 12.99 -6.75
CA THR A 430 -1.88 12.81 -6.37
C THR A 430 -1.46 11.36 -6.55
N THR A 431 -0.51 11.11 -7.43
CA THR A 431 0.16 9.81 -7.55
C THR A 431 1.22 9.69 -6.46
N VAL A 432 1.13 8.62 -5.69
CA VAL A 432 1.94 8.35 -4.51
C VAL A 432 3.24 7.69 -4.94
N LYS A 433 4.35 8.30 -4.53
CA LYS A 433 5.69 7.77 -4.76
C LYS A 433 5.87 6.37 -4.14
N SER A 434 6.62 5.51 -4.82
CA SER A 434 6.90 4.15 -4.38
C SER A 434 7.58 4.11 -3.01
N PHE A 435 7.14 3.16 -2.18
CA PHE A 435 7.75 2.86 -0.89
C PHE A 435 9.02 2.00 -1.03
N SER A 436 9.17 1.30 -2.16
CA SER A 436 10.27 0.39 -2.43
C SER A 436 11.51 1.12 -2.95
N MET A 437 12.69 0.69 -2.48
CA MET A 437 13.95 1.14 -3.09
C MET A 437 14.21 0.53 -4.47
N ALA A 438 13.49 -0.53 -4.84
CA ALA A 438 13.67 -1.21 -6.11
C ALA A 438 13.19 -0.36 -7.31
N MET A 439 12.31 0.61 -7.07
CA MET A 439 11.76 1.50 -8.09
C MET A 439 12.52 2.82 -8.24
N SER A 440 13.84 2.77 -8.06
CA SER A 440 14.73 3.93 -8.23
C SER A 440 14.41 5.10 -7.28
N VAL A 441 13.74 4.82 -6.17
CA VAL A 441 13.43 5.77 -5.11
C VAL A 441 14.50 5.70 -4.02
N SER A 442 15.11 6.85 -3.71
CA SER A 442 16.23 6.92 -2.74
C SER A 442 15.81 6.80 -1.26
N LYS A 443 14.55 7.08 -0.93
CA LYS A 443 13.98 7.07 0.44
C LYS A 443 12.53 6.58 0.37
N PRO A 444 12.02 5.80 1.34
CA PRO A 444 10.68 5.24 1.25
C PRO A 444 9.64 6.35 1.01
N GLY A 445 8.94 6.29 -0.13
CA GLY A 445 7.87 7.22 -0.47
C GLY A 445 6.55 6.79 0.13
N PHE A 446 5.79 7.75 0.66
CA PHE A 446 4.42 7.58 1.11
C PHE A 446 3.74 8.95 1.15
N LEU A 447 2.41 8.97 1.14
CA LEU A 447 1.63 10.21 1.25
C LEU A 447 0.88 10.25 2.58
N MET A 448 0.72 11.44 3.13
CA MET A 448 0.03 11.69 4.40
C MET A 448 -1.16 12.62 4.17
N ALA A 449 -2.28 12.31 4.79
CA ALA A 449 -3.46 13.18 4.81
C ALA A 449 -4.05 13.25 6.21
N SER A 450 -4.51 14.43 6.60
CA SER A 450 -5.23 14.65 7.84
C SER A 450 -6.66 15.04 7.50
N LEU A 451 -7.61 14.20 7.89
CA LEU A 451 -9.02 14.32 7.54
C LEU A 451 -9.78 14.90 8.72
N TRP A 452 -10.46 16.01 8.51
CA TRP A 452 -11.32 16.61 9.51
C TRP A 452 -12.59 17.14 8.84
N ASN A 453 -13.72 16.51 9.15
CA ASN A 453 -15.03 16.88 8.65
C ASN A 453 -16.03 16.81 9.81
N PRO A 454 -16.13 17.86 10.66
CA PRO A 454 -17.03 17.85 11.80
C PRO A 454 -18.49 17.80 11.33
N GLN A 455 -19.30 16.90 11.89
CA GLN A 455 -20.74 16.93 11.67
C GLN A 455 -21.32 18.17 12.36
N ARG A 456 -22.21 18.92 11.71
CA ARG A 456 -23.11 19.81 12.46
C ARG A 456 -24.00 18.92 13.30
N GLU A 457 -24.09 19.18 14.61
CA GLU A 457 -25.11 18.52 15.42
C GLU A 457 -26.47 18.70 14.75
N PRO A 458 -27.33 17.67 14.72
CA PRO A 458 -28.72 17.88 14.34
C PRO A 458 -29.25 18.94 15.30
N SER A 459 -29.61 20.12 14.78
CA SER A 459 -30.24 21.17 15.57
C SER A 459 -31.37 20.53 16.36
N SER A 460 -31.27 20.55 17.69
CA SER A 460 -32.42 20.32 18.55
C SER A 460 -33.52 21.22 18.00
N SER A 461 -34.62 20.59 17.57
CA SER A 461 -35.80 21.31 17.11
C SER A 461 -36.13 22.37 18.16
N PRO A 462 -36.43 23.62 17.79
CA PRO A 462 -36.86 24.58 18.78
C PRO A 462 -38.10 24.00 19.44
N SER A 463 -38.05 23.85 20.77
CA SER A 463 -39.24 23.54 21.56
C SER A 463 -40.31 24.56 21.20
N SER A 464 -41.37 24.11 20.54
CA SER A 464 -42.55 24.91 20.27
C SER A 464 -43.16 25.34 21.61
N THR A 465 -42.96 26.61 21.97
CA THR A 465 -43.88 27.35 22.84
C THR A 465 -45.14 27.71 22.07
#